data_AF-A0A6A2Y396-F1
#
_entry.id   AF-A0A6A2Y396-F1
#
_cell.length_a   1.000
_cell.length_b   1.000
_cell.length_c   1.000
_cell.angle_alpha   90.00
_cell.angle_beta   90.00
_cell.angle_gamma   90.00
#
_symmetry.space_group_name_H-M   'P 1'
#
loop_
_entity.id
_entity.type
_entity.pdbx_description
1 polymer ?
#
loop_
_entity_poly.entity_id
_entity_poly.type
_entity_poly.pdbx_seq_one_letter_code
_entity_poly.pdbx_strand_id
1 'polypeptide(L)'
;MAANGAIIEAFKDEKRVHIIDFDINQGCQYITLIQSIAKLPGKPPHLRLTGIDDPESVQHLNGGLEIIGLRLEKLAEVLGVSFEFHAVASRTSLVTPSMLDCRSGEALVVNFAFQLHHMPDESVSTINQRDQLLRMVMSLDPKLVTVVEQDVNTNTSPFFPRFIEAYSYYSAVFESLDATLPRESQDRMNVERQCLARDIVNIVACEGEEIIERYEVAGK
;
A
#
# COMPACT_ATOMS: atom_id res chain seq x y z
N MET A 1 4.70 -7.70 -7.36
CA MET A 1 6.05 -8.09 -7.86
C MET A 1 6.80 -6.92 -8.49
N ALA A 2 6.17 -6.06 -9.30
CA ALA A 2 6.84 -4.90 -9.93
C ALA A 2 7.53 -3.97 -8.91
N ALA A 3 6.82 -3.53 -7.87
CA ALA A 3 7.39 -2.71 -6.80
C ALA A 3 8.63 -3.35 -6.17
N ASN A 4 8.54 -4.61 -5.74
CA ASN A 4 9.69 -5.33 -5.16
C ASN A 4 10.90 -5.40 -6.12
N GLY A 5 10.68 -5.54 -7.42
CA GLY A 5 11.75 -5.49 -8.41
C GLY A 5 12.47 -4.14 -8.43
N ALA A 6 11.70 -3.04 -8.51
CA ALA A 6 12.23 -1.67 -8.46
C ALA A 6 12.95 -1.38 -7.13
N ILE A 7 12.37 -1.84 -6.01
CA ILE A 7 12.96 -1.70 -4.68
C ILE A 7 14.32 -2.40 -4.60
N ILE A 8 14.42 -3.65 -5.07
CA ILE A 8 15.68 -4.42 -5.10
C ILE A 8 16.73 -3.73 -5.98
N GLU A 9 16.32 -3.20 -7.12
CA GLU A 9 17.21 -2.46 -8.02
C GLU A 9 17.74 -1.18 -7.35
N ALA A 10 16.86 -0.43 -6.67
CA ALA A 10 17.23 0.83 -6.02
C ALA A 10 18.27 0.65 -4.90
N PHE A 11 18.30 -0.50 -4.20
CA PHE A 11 19.24 -0.71 -3.10
C PHE A 11 20.46 -1.59 -3.43
N LYS A 12 20.68 -1.98 -4.69
CA LYS A 12 21.72 -2.94 -5.08
C LYS A 12 23.11 -2.68 -4.49
N ASP A 13 23.49 -1.42 -4.34
CA ASP A 13 24.80 -0.99 -3.83
C ASP A 13 24.75 -0.41 -2.40
N GLU A 14 23.60 -0.52 -1.74
CA GLU A 14 23.37 0.03 -0.40
C GLU A 14 23.71 -0.98 0.68
N LYS A 15 24.20 -0.49 1.82
CA LYS A 15 24.47 -1.33 3.00
C LYS A 15 23.31 -1.37 3.99
N ARG A 16 22.49 -0.32 3.98
CA ARG A 16 21.36 -0.11 4.89
C ARG A 16 20.22 0.50 4.09
N VAL A 17 19.05 -0.09 4.19
CA VAL A 17 17.86 0.33 3.46
C VAL A 17 16.74 0.52 4.46
N HIS A 18 16.03 1.62 4.34
CA HIS A 18 14.82 1.88 5.11
C HIS A 18 13.65 1.97 4.14
N ILE A 19 12.69 1.07 4.28
CA ILE A 19 11.44 1.11 3.53
C ILE A 19 10.36 1.67 4.45
N ILE A 20 9.60 2.65 3.96
CA ILE A 20 8.39 3.15 4.60
C ILE A 20 7.20 2.72 3.76
N ASP A 21 6.27 2.01 4.37
CA ASP A 21 5.03 1.57 3.74
C ASP A 21 3.84 2.29 4.37
N PHE A 22 3.11 3.05 3.56
CA PHE A 22 1.88 3.70 3.96
C PHE A 22 0.69 2.78 3.62
N ASP A 23 0.23 2.01 4.61
CA ASP A 23 -0.69 0.86 4.53
C ASP A 23 -0.02 -0.48 4.23
N ILE A 24 0.74 -0.96 5.22
CA ILE A 24 1.43 -2.26 5.15
C ILE A 24 0.47 -3.44 5.07
N ASN A 25 -0.80 -3.25 5.46
CA ASN A 25 -1.81 -4.30 5.49
C ASN A 25 -1.28 -5.54 6.23
N GLN A 26 -1.42 -6.75 5.67
CA GLN A 26 -0.85 -7.98 6.23
C GLN A 26 0.66 -8.17 5.96
N GLY A 27 1.37 -7.23 5.33
CA GLY A 27 2.79 -7.35 5.03
C GLY A 27 3.15 -8.44 4.01
N CYS A 28 2.18 -8.92 3.22
CA CYS A 28 2.38 -9.97 2.21
C CYS A 28 3.44 -9.60 1.16
N GLN A 29 3.49 -8.32 0.76
CA GLN A 29 4.55 -7.81 -0.13
C GLN A 29 5.94 -8.07 0.45
N TYR A 30 6.12 -7.83 1.75
CA TYR A 30 7.40 -7.94 2.44
C TYR A 30 7.84 -9.38 2.69
N ILE A 31 6.90 -10.32 2.85
CA ILE A 31 7.24 -11.76 2.83
C ILE A 31 7.97 -12.11 1.54
N THR A 32 7.41 -11.72 0.39
CA THR A 32 8.02 -12.02 -0.92
C THR A 32 9.30 -11.22 -1.17
N LEU A 33 9.41 -10.00 -0.63
CA LEU A 33 10.62 -9.19 -0.72
C LEU A 33 11.77 -9.84 0.07
N ILE A 34 11.55 -10.22 1.32
CA ILE A 34 12.56 -10.90 2.16
C ILE A 34 13.01 -12.21 1.51
N GLN A 35 12.07 -13.02 0.99
CA GLN A 35 12.38 -14.25 0.26
C GLN A 35 13.21 -14.00 -1.01
N SER A 36 13.01 -12.87 -1.68
CA SER A 36 13.77 -12.49 -2.87
C SER A 36 15.17 -12.00 -2.49
N ILE A 37 15.28 -11.19 -1.44
CA ILE A 37 16.55 -10.69 -0.90
C ILE A 37 17.46 -11.83 -0.43
N ALA A 38 16.89 -12.82 0.27
CA ALA A 38 17.62 -13.99 0.74
C ALA A 38 18.28 -14.81 -0.39
N LYS A 39 17.79 -14.67 -1.63
CA LYS A 39 18.31 -15.37 -2.81
C LYS A 39 19.33 -14.54 -3.61
N LEU A 40 19.55 -13.27 -3.26
CA LEU A 40 20.49 -12.41 -3.96
C LEU A 40 21.94 -12.87 -3.74
N PRO A 41 22.80 -12.75 -4.76
CA PRO A 41 24.22 -13.04 -4.59
C PRO A 41 24.89 -11.99 -3.69
N GLY A 42 25.77 -12.44 -2.80
CA GLY A 42 26.50 -11.55 -1.89
C GLY A 42 25.83 -11.38 -0.53
N LYS A 43 26.27 -10.37 0.23
CA LYS A 43 25.68 -10.05 1.54
C LYS A 43 24.56 -9.03 1.34
N PRO A 44 23.29 -9.36 1.64
CA PRO A 44 22.20 -8.39 1.52
C PRO A 44 22.38 -7.22 2.50
N PRO A 45 21.77 -6.05 2.20
CA PRO A 45 21.78 -4.92 3.13
C PRO A 45 21.06 -5.27 4.43
N HIS A 46 21.31 -4.47 5.46
CA HIS A 46 20.39 -4.40 6.59
C HIS A 46 19.10 -3.71 6.14
N LEU A 47 17.96 -4.38 6.31
CA LEU A 47 16.65 -3.89 5.90
C LEU A 47 15.84 -3.44 7.12
N ARG A 48 15.46 -2.17 7.15
CA ARG A 48 14.50 -1.65 8.11
C ARG A 48 13.18 -1.37 7.42
N LEU A 49 12.08 -1.82 8.01
CA LEU A 49 10.74 -1.57 7.49
C LEU A 49 9.92 -0.80 8.52
N THR A 50 9.44 0.38 8.13
CA THR A 50 8.40 1.09 8.86
C THR A 50 7.06 0.79 8.21
N GLY A 51 6.21 0.05 8.91
CA GLY A 51 4.84 -0.24 8.48
C GLY A 51 3.87 0.73 9.16
N ILE A 52 3.13 1.48 8.35
CA ILE A 52 2.05 2.36 8.81
C ILE A 52 0.73 1.65 8.55
N ASP A 53 -0.17 1.71 9.52
CA ASP A 53 -1.53 1.18 9.40
C ASP A 53 -2.46 1.99 10.31
N ASP A 54 -3.68 2.25 9.84
CA ASP A 54 -4.66 3.04 10.57
C ASP A 54 -5.30 2.18 11.67
N PRO A 55 -5.12 2.49 12.98
CA PRO A 55 -5.69 1.73 14.09
C PRO A 55 -7.23 1.62 14.07
N GLU A 56 -7.92 2.44 13.28
CA GLU A 56 -9.38 2.39 13.11
C GLU A 56 -9.83 1.63 11.84
N SER A 57 -8.89 1.12 11.05
CA SER A 57 -9.21 0.36 9.84
C SER A 57 -9.94 -0.94 10.18
N VAL A 58 -10.94 -1.29 9.35
CA VAL A 58 -11.77 -2.49 9.53
C VAL A 58 -10.94 -3.78 9.37
N GLN A 59 -9.68 -3.68 8.92
CA GLN A 59 -8.83 -4.80 8.54
C GLN A 59 -8.02 -5.39 9.73
N HIS A 60 -8.22 -4.91 10.96
CA HIS A 60 -7.50 -5.33 12.17
C HIS A 60 -7.86 -6.68 12.76
N LEU A 61 -8.69 -7.45 12.07
CA LEU A 61 -9.15 -8.75 12.56
C LEU A 61 -8.02 -9.78 12.75
N ASN A 62 -6.82 -9.52 12.22
CA ASN A 62 -5.70 -10.49 12.17
C ASN A 62 -4.46 -10.15 13.03
N GLY A 63 -4.58 -9.24 14.02
CA GLY A 63 -3.57 -9.12 15.07
C GLY A 63 -2.68 -7.87 15.05
N GLY A 64 -2.95 -6.89 14.18
CA GLY A 64 -2.31 -5.58 14.16
C GLY A 64 -0.81 -5.59 13.79
N LEU A 65 -0.23 -4.39 13.75
CA LEU A 65 1.16 -4.14 13.32
C LEU A 65 2.21 -4.97 14.07
N GLU A 66 2.01 -5.24 15.37
CA GLU A 66 2.95 -6.02 16.18
C GLU A 66 3.09 -7.46 15.68
N ILE A 67 1.96 -8.13 15.37
CA ILE A 67 1.96 -9.51 14.88
C ILE A 67 2.56 -9.57 13.47
N ILE A 68 2.29 -8.57 12.63
CA ILE A 68 2.90 -8.44 11.30
C ILE A 68 4.42 -8.32 11.42
N GLY A 69 4.89 -7.42 12.29
CA GLY A 69 6.32 -7.22 12.57
C GLY A 69 7.00 -8.51 13.03
N LEU A 70 6.47 -9.15 14.07
CA LEU A 70 7.00 -10.42 14.59
C LEU A 70 7.09 -11.51 13.52
N ARG A 71 6.08 -11.62 12.66
CA ARG A 71 6.08 -12.60 11.57
C ARG A 71 7.17 -12.31 10.53
N LEU A 72 7.35 -11.04 10.17
CA LEU A 72 8.38 -10.63 9.20
C LEU A 72 9.79 -10.80 9.78
N GLU A 73 10.00 -10.42 11.04
CA GLU A 73 11.27 -10.62 11.75
C GLU A 73 11.63 -12.09 11.85
N LYS A 74 10.65 -12.96 12.19
CA LYS A 74 10.88 -14.40 12.26
C LYS A 74 11.24 -15.00 10.90
N LEU A 75 10.57 -14.55 9.84
CA LEU A 75 10.89 -14.98 8.48
C LEU A 75 12.30 -14.54 8.08
N ALA A 76 12.67 -13.29 8.36
CA ALA A 76 14.00 -12.76 8.06
C ALA A 76 15.10 -13.51 8.82
N GLU A 77 14.88 -13.82 10.10
CA GLU A 77 15.78 -14.64 10.92
C GLU A 77 16.02 -16.03 10.28
N VAL A 78 14.93 -16.73 9.91
CA VAL A 78 15.00 -18.06 9.27
C VAL A 78 15.76 -18.01 7.94
N LEU A 79 15.64 -16.92 7.20
CA LEU A 79 16.28 -16.74 5.90
C LEU A 79 17.66 -16.06 5.98
N GLY A 80 18.15 -15.72 7.18
CA GLY A 80 19.44 -15.07 7.37
C GLY A 80 19.52 -13.63 6.85
N VAL A 81 18.38 -12.93 6.73
CA VAL A 81 18.31 -11.53 6.30
C VAL A 81 18.37 -10.64 7.54
N SER A 82 19.29 -9.66 7.55
CA SER A 82 19.35 -8.68 8.64
C SER A 82 18.18 -7.70 8.51
N PHE A 83 17.26 -7.75 9.47
CA PHE A 83 15.97 -7.06 9.38
C PHE A 83 15.56 -6.40 10.71
N GLU A 84 14.87 -5.27 10.62
CA GLU A 84 14.27 -4.54 11.75
C GLU A 84 12.87 -4.04 11.34
N PHE A 85 11.87 -4.19 12.20
CA PHE A 85 10.53 -3.65 11.99
C PHE A 85 10.21 -2.49 12.95
N HIS A 86 9.61 -1.42 12.42
CA HIS A 86 9.11 -0.28 13.19
C HIS A 86 7.63 -0.06 12.89
N ALA A 87 6.78 -0.20 13.91
CA ALA A 87 5.33 -0.04 13.77
C ALA A 87 4.90 1.42 13.97
N VAL A 88 4.07 1.94 13.07
CA VAL A 88 3.45 3.26 13.21
C VAL A 88 1.93 3.12 13.09
N ALA A 89 1.25 2.99 14.22
CA ALA A 89 -0.21 2.96 14.28
C ALA A 89 -0.76 4.39 14.13
N SER A 90 -1.03 4.81 12.90
CA SER A 90 -1.53 6.15 12.60
C SER A 90 -2.24 6.19 11.25
N ARG A 91 -3.26 7.05 11.15
CA ARG A 91 -3.80 7.46 9.86
C ARG A 91 -2.72 8.12 9.02
N THR A 92 -2.63 7.76 7.75
CA THR A 92 -1.68 8.33 6.79
C THR A 92 -1.66 9.86 6.79
N SER A 93 -2.83 10.51 6.92
CA SER A 93 -2.95 11.97 6.99
C SER A 93 -2.35 12.63 8.25
N LEU A 94 -2.05 11.85 9.29
CA LEU A 94 -1.51 12.31 10.58
C LEU A 94 -0.04 11.94 10.78
N VAL A 95 0.56 11.21 9.84
CA VAL A 95 1.96 10.79 9.93
C VAL A 95 2.87 12.02 9.82
N THR A 96 3.85 12.08 10.72
CA THR A 96 4.87 13.14 10.76
C THR A 96 6.27 12.58 10.50
N PRO A 97 7.24 13.37 10.01
CA PRO A 97 8.61 12.92 9.80
C PRO A 97 9.26 12.25 11.02
N SER A 98 8.97 12.74 12.22
CA SER A 98 9.51 12.19 13.46
C SER A 98 9.00 10.78 13.78
N MET A 99 7.80 10.41 13.30
CA MET A 99 7.23 9.08 13.52
C MET A 99 7.91 8.02 12.65
N LEU A 100 8.43 8.44 11.50
CA LEU A 100 9.08 7.57 10.51
C LEU A 100 10.48 7.11 10.96
N ASP A 101 11.07 7.78 11.96
CA ASP A 101 12.39 7.47 12.49
C ASP A 101 13.45 7.34 11.38
N CYS A 102 13.52 8.28 10.43
CA CYS A 102 14.52 8.23 9.36
C CYS A 102 15.93 8.44 9.95
N ARG A 103 16.87 7.55 9.60
CA ARG A 103 18.24 7.55 10.17
C ARG A 103 19.27 7.90 9.10
N SER A 104 20.28 8.66 9.47
CA SER A 104 21.39 9.01 8.57
C SER A 104 22.17 7.76 8.13
N GLY A 105 22.53 7.69 6.85
CA GLY A 105 23.28 6.58 6.26
C GLY A 105 22.43 5.40 5.80
N GLU A 106 21.10 5.55 5.74
CA GLU A 106 20.17 4.59 5.16
C GLU A 106 19.64 5.11 3.83
N ALA A 107 19.57 4.25 2.81
CA ALA A 107 18.87 4.57 1.58
C ALA A 107 17.37 4.44 1.82
N LEU A 108 16.64 5.54 1.68
CA LEU A 108 15.21 5.60 1.93
C LEU A 108 14.41 5.20 0.69
N VAL A 109 13.43 4.34 0.89
CA VAL A 109 12.45 3.90 -0.10
C VAL A 109 11.06 4.14 0.50
N VAL A 110 10.15 4.72 -0.27
CA VAL A 110 8.76 4.90 0.15
C VAL A 110 7.84 4.13 -0.78
N ASN A 111 6.93 3.35 -0.21
CA ASN A 111 5.96 2.55 -0.94
C ASN A 111 4.54 3.01 -0.61
N PHE A 112 3.78 3.31 -1.67
CA PHE A 112 2.35 3.50 -1.64
C PHE A 112 1.71 2.38 -2.46
N ALA A 113 1.06 1.43 -1.79
CA ALA A 113 0.35 0.35 -2.46
C ALA A 113 -1.13 0.44 -2.11
N PHE A 114 -1.94 0.92 -3.06
CA PHE A 114 -3.39 1.08 -2.91
C PHE A 114 -3.76 1.98 -1.72
N GLN A 115 -3.11 3.15 -1.61
CA GLN A 115 -3.26 4.03 -0.44
C GLN A 115 -3.60 5.49 -0.80
N LEU A 116 -3.05 6.02 -1.89
CA LEU A 116 -3.19 7.45 -2.20
C LEU A 116 -4.61 7.79 -2.63
N HIS A 117 -5.35 6.85 -3.20
CA HIS A 117 -6.75 7.03 -3.56
C HIS A 117 -7.69 7.22 -2.37
N HIS A 118 -7.28 6.88 -1.14
CA HIS A 118 -8.06 7.17 0.08
C HIS A 118 -7.90 8.61 0.57
N MET A 119 -6.95 9.37 0.01
CA MET A 119 -6.65 10.71 0.47
C MET A 119 -7.39 11.77 -0.36
N PRO A 120 -8.16 12.67 0.29
CA PRO A 120 -8.79 13.79 -0.39
C PRO A 120 -7.76 14.71 -1.06
N ASP A 121 -8.08 15.15 -2.27
CA ASP A 121 -7.36 16.18 -3.02
C ASP A 121 -8.10 17.52 -3.00
N GLU A 122 -7.58 18.51 -3.74
CA GLU A 122 -8.20 19.84 -3.80
C GLU A 122 -9.60 19.88 -4.42
N SER A 123 -10.02 18.83 -5.14
CA SER A 123 -11.37 18.74 -5.70
C SER A 123 -12.41 18.38 -4.63
N VAL A 124 -11.95 17.88 -3.48
CA VAL A 124 -12.78 17.37 -2.39
C VAL A 124 -12.69 18.26 -1.16
N SER A 125 -11.48 18.69 -0.79
CA SER A 125 -11.23 19.51 0.39
C SER A 125 -10.36 20.71 0.07
N THR A 126 -10.56 21.83 0.77
CA THR A 126 -9.63 22.97 0.71
C THR A 126 -8.23 22.62 1.21
N ILE A 127 -8.10 21.53 1.96
CA ILE A 127 -6.83 20.99 2.44
C ILE A 127 -6.49 19.78 1.57
N ASN A 128 -5.58 19.94 0.61
CA ASN A 128 -5.06 18.81 -0.16
C ASN A 128 -4.05 18.01 0.70
N GLN A 129 -4.58 17.01 1.42
CA GLN A 129 -3.79 16.15 2.32
C GLN A 129 -2.82 15.26 1.55
N ARG A 130 -3.21 14.83 0.34
CA ARG A 130 -2.38 14.02 -0.54
C ARG A 130 -1.09 14.76 -0.95
N ASP A 131 -1.21 16.02 -1.37
CA ASP A 131 -0.06 16.87 -1.69
C ASP A 131 0.83 17.12 -0.47
N GLN A 132 0.24 17.32 0.70
CA GLN A 132 1.01 17.52 1.93
C GLN A 132 1.84 16.28 2.26
N LEU A 133 1.25 15.09 2.15
CA LEU A 133 1.97 13.83 2.33
C LEU A 133 3.10 13.68 1.32
N LEU A 134 2.81 13.86 0.03
CA LEU A 134 3.81 13.73 -1.03
C LEU A 134 4.95 14.73 -0.87
N ARG A 135 4.67 15.98 -0.50
CA ARG A 135 5.71 16.98 -0.20
C ARG A 135 6.54 16.61 1.02
N MET A 136 5.90 16.09 2.07
CA MET A 136 6.61 15.58 3.24
C MET A 136 7.55 14.43 2.84
N VAL A 137 7.05 13.45 2.08
CA VAL A 137 7.84 12.33 1.58
C VAL A 137 9.01 12.80 0.74
N MET A 138 8.79 13.71 -0.21
CA MET A 138 9.85 14.27 -1.04
C MET A 138 10.88 15.07 -0.21
N SER A 139 10.46 15.70 0.90
CA SER A 139 11.39 16.38 1.81
C SER A 139 12.34 15.44 2.56
N LEU A 140 12.04 14.14 2.61
CA LEU A 140 12.91 13.10 3.19
C LEU A 140 14.00 12.63 2.21
N ASP A 141 14.02 13.16 0.99
CA ASP A 141 14.96 12.80 -0.08
C ASP A 141 15.02 11.27 -0.36
N PRO A 142 13.86 10.62 -0.64
CA PRO A 142 13.83 9.19 -0.89
C PRO A 142 14.53 8.85 -2.21
N LYS A 143 15.28 7.76 -2.20
CA LYS A 143 15.96 7.23 -3.39
C LYS A 143 14.96 6.65 -4.40
N LEU A 144 13.85 6.10 -3.91
CA LEU A 144 12.78 5.53 -4.72
C LEU A 144 11.44 5.79 -4.02
N VAL A 145 10.45 6.18 -4.82
CA VAL A 145 9.04 6.13 -4.43
C VAL A 145 8.33 5.17 -5.38
N THR A 146 7.68 4.14 -4.84
CA THR A 146 6.81 3.24 -5.60
C THR A 146 5.35 3.59 -5.35
N VAL A 147 4.58 3.68 -6.42
CA VAL A 147 3.14 3.93 -6.39
C VAL A 147 2.45 2.82 -7.16
N VAL A 148 1.52 2.13 -6.51
CA VAL A 148 0.67 1.10 -7.10
C VAL A 148 -0.77 1.48 -6.81
N GLU A 149 -1.55 1.75 -7.85
CA GLU A 149 -2.91 2.27 -7.74
C GLU A 149 -3.80 1.62 -8.82
N GLN A 150 -5.12 1.67 -8.61
CA GLN A 150 -6.13 1.25 -9.58
C GLN A 150 -6.22 2.29 -10.71
N ASP A 151 -6.08 1.85 -11.95
CA ASP A 151 -6.15 2.72 -13.14
C ASP A 151 -7.60 2.85 -13.64
N VAL A 152 -8.41 3.59 -12.88
CA VAL A 152 -9.83 3.84 -13.20
C VAL A 152 -10.24 5.21 -12.65
N ASN A 153 -11.05 6.00 -13.36
CA ASN A 153 -11.46 7.33 -12.89
C ASN A 153 -12.79 7.29 -12.13
N THR A 154 -12.71 7.16 -10.81
CA THR A 154 -13.89 7.25 -9.92
C THR A 154 -13.96 8.57 -9.15
N ASN A 155 -12.92 9.41 -9.20
CA ASN A 155 -12.86 10.63 -8.42
C ASN A 155 -13.54 11.83 -9.09
N THR A 156 -13.24 12.10 -10.38
CA THR A 156 -13.57 13.40 -11.02
C THR A 156 -14.81 13.38 -11.92
N SER A 157 -15.37 12.19 -12.13
CA SER A 157 -16.49 11.99 -13.06
C SER A 157 -17.84 12.19 -12.35
N PRO A 158 -18.84 12.81 -13.01
CA PRO A 158 -20.23 12.78 -12.55
C PRO A 158 -20.73 11.34 -12.38
N PHE A 159 -21.82 11.17 -11.63
CA PHE A 159 -22.34 9.84 -11.25
C PHE A 159 -22.45 8.85 -12.42
N PHE A 160 -23.14 9.21 -13.51
CA PHE A 160 -23.41 8.24 -14.58
C PHE A 160 -22.14 7.74 -15.29
N PRO A 161 -21.20 8.61 -15.74
CA PRO A 161 -19.90 8.15 -16.23
C PRO A 161 -19.10 7.35 -15.20
N ARG A 162 -19.06 7.79 -13.92
CA ARG A 162 -18.40 7.06 -12.83
C ARG A 162 -18.96 5.65 -12.65
N PHE A 163 -20.27 5.50 -12.72
CA PHE A 163 -20.96 4.21 -12.65
C PHE A 163 -20.56 3.28 -13.79
N ILE A 164 -20.52 3.79 -15.03
CA ILE A 164 -20.12 2.99 -16.21
C ILE A 164 -18.67 2.52 -16.11
N GLU A 165 -17.76 3.40 -15.65
CA GLU A 165 -16.35 3.05 -15.43
C GLU A 165 -16.20 2.01 -14.33
N ALA A 166 -16.81 2.24 -13.16
CA ALA A 166 -16.78 1.29 -12.06
C ALA A 166 -17.37 -0.07 -12.46
N TYR A 167 -18.51 -0.09 -13.15
CA TYR A 167 -19.11 -1.31 -13.67
C TYR A 167 -18.14 -2.06 -14.59
N SER A 168 -17.54 -1.37 -15.56
CA SER A 168 -16.62 -1.98 -16.51
C SER A 168 -15.38 -2.54 -15.82
N TYR A 169 -14.78 -1.78 -14.90
CA TYR A 169 -13.62 -2.20 -14.12
C TYR A 169 -13.92 -3.42 -13.25
N TYR A 170 -14.96 -3.36 -12.41
CA TYR A 170 -15.28 -4.48 -11.52
C TYR A 170 -15.81 -5.69 -12.28
N SER A 171 -16.51 -5.54 -13.41
CA SER A 171 -16.85 -6.68 -14.27
C SER A 171 -15.60 -7.45 -14.71
N ALA A 172 -14.57 -6.75 -15.18
CA ALA A 172 -13.30 -7.39 -15.55
C ALA A 172 -12.60 -8.08 -14.35
N VAL A 173 -12.64 -7.47 -13.17
CA VAL A 173 -12.09 -8.06 -11.93
C VAL A 173 -12.84 -9.35 -11.57
N PHE A 174 -14.18 -9.34 -11.59
CA PHE A 174 -15.00 -10.52 -11.28
C PHE A 174 -14.83 -11.63 -12.33
N GLU A 175 -14.70 -11.29 -13.61
CA GLU A 175 -14.38 -12.25 -14.68
C GLU A 175 -13.02 -12.92 -14.45
N SER A 176 -12.00 -12.15 -14.04
CA SER A 176 -10.69 -12.68 -13.66
C SER A 176 -10.77 -13.64 -12.47
N LEU A 177 -11.60 -13.35 -11.46
CA LEU A 177 -11.85 -14.27 -10.35
C LEU A 177 -12.58 -15.54 -10.81
N ASP A 178 -13.58 -15.44 -11.68
CA ASP A 178 -14.30 -16.61 -12.22
C ASP A 178 -13.39 -17.51 -13.07
N ALA A 179 -12.41 -16.92 -13.78
CA ALA A 179 -11.44 -17.65 -14.58
C ALA A 179 -10.35 -18.35 -13.74
N THR A 180 -10.06 -17.87 -12.53
CA THR A 180 -8.91 -18.33 -11.72
C THR A 180 -9.30 -19.10 -10.47
N LEU A 181 -10.52 -18.93 -9.96
CA LEU A 181 -10.99 -19.54 -8.70
C LEU A 181 -12.33 -20.26 -8.88
N PRO A 182 -12.50 -21.45 -8.27
CA PRO A 182 -13.78 -22.15 -8.24
C PRO A 182 -14.89 -21.28 -7.63
N ARG A 183 -16.12 -21.42 -8.13
CA ARG A 183 -17.29 -20.67 -7.63
C ARG A 183 -17.60 -20.91 -6.15
N GLU A 184 -17.33 -22.12 -5.67
CA GLU A 184 -17.53 -22.50 -4.26
C GLU A 184 -16.34 -22.13 -3.36
N SER A 185 -15.33 -21.42 -3.88
CA SER A 185 -14.17 -21.01 -3.08
C SER A 185 -14.59 -19.98 -2.03
N GLN A 186 -14.40 -20.33 -0.76
CA GLN A 186 -14.69 -19.41 0.36
C GLN A 186 -13.81 -18.15 0.29
N ASP A 187 -12.56 -18.28 -0.16
CA ASP A 187 -11.65 -17.14 -0.32
C ASP A 187 -12.15 -16.18 -1.40
N ARG A 188 -12.63 -16.72 -2.53
CA ARG A 188 -13.28 -15.92 -3.58
C ARG A 188 -14.49 -15.17 -3.02
N MET A 189 -15.39 -15.88 -2.34
CA MET A 189 -16.58 -15.26 -1.75
C MET A 189 -16.23 -14.17 -0.73
N ASN A 190 -15.15 -14.37 0.04
CA ASN A 190 -14.67 -13.38 0.99
C ASN A 190 -14.15 -12.13 0.27
N VAL A 191 -13.32 -12.27 -0.78
CA VAL A 191 -12.83 -11.13 -1.58
C VAL A 191 -13.99 -10.36 -2.22
N GLU A 192 -14.91 -11.07 -2.87
CA GLU A 192 -16.06 -10.45 -3.55
C GLU A 192 -16.96 -9.68 -2.57
N ARG A 193 -17.26 -10.24 -1.39
CA ARG A 193 -18.21 -9.65 -0.43
C ARG A 193 -17.59 -8.66 0.54
N GLN A 194 -16.37 -8.90 1.00
CA GLN A 194 -15.74 -8.14 2.08
C GLN A 194 -14.74 -7.10 1.58
N CYS A 195 -14.30 -7.19 0.34
CA CYS A 195 -13.43 -6.21 -0.30
C CYS A 195 -14.21 -5.50 -1.42
N LEU A 196 -14.40 -6.17 -2.56
CA LEU A 196 -14.89 -5.53 -3.78
C LEU A 196 -16.29 -4.90 -3.62
N ALA A 197 -17.22 -5.58 -2.94
CA ALA A 197 -18.56 -5.04 -2.73
C ALA A 197 -18.56 -3.75 -1.89
N ARG A 198 -17.64 -3.60 -0.93
CA ARG A 198 -17.55 -2.37 -0.12
C ARG A 198 -17.07 -1.20 -0.98
N ASP A 199 -16.07 -1.44 -1.82
CA ASP A 199 -15.53 -0.42 -2.71
C ASP A 199 -16.59 0.01 -3.72
N ILE A 200 -17.29 -0.95 -4.34
CA ILE A 200 -18.41 -0.69 -5.25
C ILE A 200 -19.49 0.16 -4.58
N VAL A 201 -19.90 -0.20 -3.36
CA VAL A 201 -20.91 0.56 -2.61
C VAL A 201 -20.42 1.97 -2.34
N ASN A 202 -19.17 2.15 -1.94
CA ASN A 202 -18.63 3.49 -1.69
C ASN A 202 -18.59 4.34 -2.98
N ILE A 203 -18.16 3.77 -4.11
CA ILE A 203 -18.07 4.50 -5.40
C ILE A 203 -19.46 4.88 -5.95
N VAL A 204 -20.44 3.99 -5.79
CA VAL A 204 -21.77 4.13 -6.42
C VAL A 204 -22.77 4.84 -5.52
N ALA A 205 -22.74 4.59 -4.20
CA ALA A 205 -23.78 5.06 -3.28
C ALA A 205 -23.39 6.32 -2.49
N CYS A 206 -22.11 6.66 -2.41
CA CYS A 206 -21.64 7.87 -1.70
C CYS A 206 -21.41 9.03 -2.67
N GLU A 207 -21.41 10.25 -2.12
CA GLU A 207 -21.15 11.50 -2.86
C GLU A 207 -20.27 12.44 -2.04
N GLY A 208 -19.66 13.43 -2.69
CA GLY A 208 -18.85 14.45 -2.02
C GLY A 208 -17.72 13.83 -1.20
N GLU A 209 -17.53 14.30 0.04
CA GLU A 209 -16.49 13.83 0.98
C GLU A 209 -16.69 12.37 1.45
N GLU A 210 -17.90 11.80 1.30
CA GLU A 210 -18.20 10.43 1.74
C GLU A 210 -17.60 9.35 0.81
N ILE A 211 -17.20 9.73 -0.41
CA ILE A 211 -16.43 8.84 -1.29
C ILE A 211 -15.02 8.70 -0.71
N ILE A 212 -14.61 7.46 -0.45
CA ILE A 212 -13.29 7.09 0.06
C ILE A 212 -12.45 6.49 -1.07
N GLU A 213 -13.05 5.67 -1.93
CA GLU A 213 -12.40 4.99 -3.05
C GLU A 213 -12.27 5.89 -4.29
N ARG A 214 -11.29 6.81 -4.26
CA ARG A 214 -11.10 7.86 -5.28
C ARG A 214 -9.99 7.51 -6.26
N TYR A 215 -10.22 6.48 -7.06
CA TYR A 215 -9.27 6.05 -8.09
C TYR A 215 -9.10 7.11 -9.18
N GLU A 216 -7.89 7.13 -9.75
CA GLU A 216 -7.49 8.05 -10.82
C GLU A 216 -6.70 7.31 -11.89
N VAL A 217 -6.71 7.84 -13.11
CA VAL A 217 -5.93 7.28 -14.21
C VAL A 217 -4.47 7.69 -14.11
N ALA A 218 -3.57 6.84 -14.62
CA ALA A 218 -2.16 7.16 -14.70
C ALA A 218 -1.89 8.44 -15.52
N GLY A 219 -1.03 9.32 -15.01
CA GLY A 219 -0.63 10.56 -15.68
C GLY A 219 -1.55 11.76 -15.44
N LYS A 220 -2.52 11.63 -14.52
CA LYS A 220 -3.25 12.76 -13.95
C LYS A 220 -2.34 13.60 -13.03
#